data_AF-A0AAE0H0F2-F1
#
_entry.id   AF-A0AAE0H0F2-F1
#
_cell.length_a   1.000
_cell.length_b   1.000
_cell.length_c   1.000
_cell.angle_alpha   90.00
_cell.angle_beta   90.00
_cell.angle_gamma   90.00
#
_symmetry.space_group_name_H-M   'P 1'
#
loop_
_entity.id
_entity.type
_entity.pdbx_description
1 polymer ?
#
loop_
_entity_poly.entity_id
_entity_poly.type
_entity_poly.pdbx_seq_one_letter_code
_entity_poly.pdbx_strand_id
1 'polypeptide(L)'
;MEGKPLSATYDGYAACPILVGGKKVIMAEFKYGGEPSESFGGIVDQSQARHSFYFLKKVAFPFLYWNLFLRGLWFGPTTIFKPKFDTN
;
A
#
# COMPACT_ATOMS: atom_id res chain seq x y z
N MET A 1 -3.12 -2.48 -26.71
CA MET A 1 -4.46 -2.09 -26.22
C MET A 1 -5.48 -2.60 -27.22
N GLU A 2 -6.46 -3.41 -26.79
CA GLU A 2 -7.43 -4.09 -27.68
C GLU A 2 -8.62 -3.21 -28.12
N GLY A 3 -8.48 -1.87 -28.09
CA GLY A 3 -9.56 -0.94 -28.46
C GLY A 3 -10.76 -0.91 -27.49
N LYS A 4 -10.67 -1.59 -26.34
CA LYS A 4 -11.71 -1.58 -25.29
C LYS A 4 -11.63 -0.28 -24.47
N PRO A 5 -12.77 0.27 -24.02
CA PRO A 5 -12.78 1.42 -23.12
C PRO A 5 -12.04 1.08 -21.82
N LEU A 6 -11.19 2.01 -21.36
CA LEU A 6 -10.47 1.88 -20.09
C LEU A 6 -11.46 2.13 -18.95
N SER A 7 -11.83 1.07 -18.23
CA SER A 7 -12.71 1.15 -17.07
C SER A 7 -11.98 1.35 -15.74
N ALA A 8 -10.64 1.29 -15.75
CA ALA A 8 -9.84 1.41 -14.55
C ALA A 8 -9.53 2.86 -14.22
N THR A 9 -9.95 3.31 -13.04
CA THR A 9 -9.60 4.60 -12.47
C THR A 9 -8.62 4.40 -11.32
N TYR A 10 -7.56 5.21 -11.28
CA TYR A 10 -6.60 5.22 -10.18
C TYR A 10 -7.00 6.30 -9.17
N ASP A 11 -7.16 5.89 -7.91
CA ASP A 11 -7.58 6.74 -6.80
C ASP A 11 -6.42 7.52 -6.15
N GLY A 12 -5.20 7.38 -6.67
CA GLY A 12 -4.04 8.13 -6.16
C GLY A 12 -3.41 7.51 -4.91
N TYR A 13 -3.69 6.24 -4.61
CA TYR A 13 -3.18 5.59 -3.42
C TYR A 13 -1.64 5.66 -3.33
N ALA A 14 -1.16 6.25 -2.24
CA ALA A 14 0.25 6.35 -1.92
C ALA A 14 0.49 5.99 -0.46
N ALA A 15 1.59 5.30 -0.21
CA ALA A 15 2.03 4.91 1.12
C ALA A 15 3.43 5.47 1.41
N CYS A 16 3.57 6.12 2.55
CA CYS A 16 4.83 6.69 3.03
C CYS A 16 5.16 6.13 4.42
N PRO A 17 6.13 5.19 4.51
CA PRO A 17 6.62 4.69 5.78
C PRO A 17 7.67 5.66 6.37
N ILE A 18 7.20 6.59 7.20
CA ILE A 18 8.01 7.64 7.84
C ILE A 18 8.78 7.05 9.03
N LEU A 19 10.11 7.09 8.97
CA LEU A 19 10.97 6.61 10.04
C LEU A 19 11.14 7.72 11.10
N VAL A 20 10.64 7.49 12.30
CA VAL A 20 10.63 8.47 13.40
C VAL A 20 11.89 8.35 14.28
N GLY A 21 12.68 7.30 14.07
CA GLY A 21 13.86 6.99 14.88
C GLY A 21 13.56 5.89 15.91
N GLY A 22 14.61 5.44 16.60
CA GLY A 22 14.49 4.38 17.61
C GLY A 22 13.89 3.08 17.07
N LYS A 23 14.08 2.74 15.79
CA LYS A 23 13.45 1.58 15.12
C LYS A 23 11.91 1.64 15.11
N LYS A 24 11.30 2.82 15.08
CA LYS A 24 9.85 3.02 14.93
C LYS A 24 9.53 3.67 13.59
N VAL A 25 8.41 3.27 13.00
CA VAL A 25 7.88 3.79 11.73
C VAL A 25 6.41 4.14 11.91
N ILE A 26 6.01 5.29 11.36
CA ILE A 26 4.62 5.67 11.12
C ILE A 26 4.30 5.28 9.68
N MET A 27 3.18 4.61 9.47
CA MET A 27 2.73 4.19 8.14
C MET A 27 1.65 5.17 7.68
N ALA A 28 2.01 6.14 6.84
CA ALA A 28 1.04 7.10 6.34
C ALA A 28 0.53 6.63 4.97
N GLU A 29 -0.75 6.29 4.86
CA GLU A 29 -1.39 5.89 3.60
C GLU A 29 -2.49 6.87 3.24
N PHE A 30 -2.48 7.38 2.00
CA PHE A 30 -3.37 8.44 1.55
C PHE A 30 -3.77 8.27 0.08
N LYS A 31 -4.90 8.86 -0.30
CA LYS A 31 -5.42 8.91 -1.68
C LYS A 31 -5.41 10.34 -2.21
N TYR A 32 -5.83 10.52 -3.48
CA TYR A 32 -6.14 11.85 -3.99
C TYR A 32 -7.14 12.56 -3.06
N GLY A 33 -6.92 13.85 -2.84
CA GLY A 33 -7.67 14.64 -1.85
C GLY A 33 -7.07 14.65 -0.44
N GLY A 34 -5.97 13.91 -0.20
CA GLY A 34 -5.34 13.84 1.13
C GLY A 34 -6.13 13.01 2.13
N GLU A 35 -7.08 12.22 1.65
CA GLU A 35 -7.88 11.34 2.48
C GLU A 35 -7.06 10.14 2.97
N PRO A 36 -7.08 9.83 4.27
CA PRO A 36 -6.37 8.67 4.80
C PRO A 36 -6.97 7.37 4.28
N SER A 37 -6.12 6.48 3.77
CA SER A 37 -6.51 5.17 3.20
C SER A 37 -5.72 4.05 3.89
N GLU A 38 -6.05 3.81 5.15
CA GLU A 38 -5.32 2.89 6.01
C GLU A 38 -5.63 1.42 5.71
N SER A 39 -4.73 0.72 5.03
CA SER A 39 -4.76 -0.72 4.75
C SER A 39 -4.83 -1.59 6.00
N PHE A 40 -4.17 -1.16 7.08
CA PHE A 40 -4.16 -1.84 8.38
C PHE A 40 -5.01 -1.14 9.45
N GLY A 41 -5.77 -0.09 9.11
CA GLY A 41 -6.47 0.77 10.09
C GLY A 41 -7.49 0.03 10.97
N GLY A 42 -8.10 -1.04 10.44
CA GLY A 42 -9.02 -1.89 11.20
C GLY A 42 -8.36 -2.78 12.25
N ILE A 43 -7.04 -2.96 12.21
CA ILE A 43 -6.29 -3.86 13.10
C ILE A 43 -5.30 -3.06 13.96
N VAL A 44 -4.72 -1.99 13.41
CA VAL A 44 -3.65 -1.22 14.03
C VAL A 44 -3.78 0.25 13.65
N ASP A 45 -3.78 1.13 14.65
CA ASP A 45 -3.63 2.57 14.47
C ASP A 45 -2.28 2.89 13.79
N GLN A 46 -2.36 3.35 12.54
CA GLN A 46 -1.21 3.65 11.68
C GLN A 46 -0.59 5.03 11.95
N SER A 47 -1.32 5.91 12.64
CA SER A 47 -0.83 7.24 13.03
C SER A 47 0.27 7.17 14.09
N GLN A 48 0.34 6.05 14.83
CA GLN A 48 1.32 5.85 15.89
C GLN A 48 2.62 5.21 15.38
N ALA A 49 3.74 5.70 15.90
CA ALA A 49 5.05 5.17 15.58
C ALA A 49 5.25 3.78 16.21
N ARG A 50 5.37 2.74 15.37
CA ARG A 50 5.48 1.34 15.83
C ARG A 50 6.74 0.64 15.34
N HIS A 51 7.24 -0.27 16.17
CA HIS A 51 8.37 -1.14 15.81
C HIS A 51 7.98 -2.25 14.81
N SER A 52 6.73 -2.69 14.83
CA SER A 52 6.20 -3.68 13.88
C SER A 52 6.31 -3.17 12.45
N PHE A 53 5.90 -1.91 12.19
CA PHE A 53 6.03 -1.28 10.88
C PHE A 53 7.48 -1.06 10.46
N TYR A 54 8.40 -0.85 11.41
CA TYR A 54 9.82 -0.81 11.10
C TYR A 54 10.34 -2.17 10.63
N PHE A 55 9.95 -3.26 11.29
CA PHE A 55 10.34 -4.61 10.86
C PHE A 55 9.70 -4.97 9.51
N LEU A 56 8.43 -4.63 9.32
CA LEU A 56 7.73 -4.78 8.04
C LEU A 56 8.48 -4.04 6.91
N LYS A 57 8.83 -2.78 7.12
CA LYS A 57 9.60 -1.98 6.16
C LYS A 57 10.97 -2.58 5.88
N LYS A 58 11.67 -3.03 6.92
CA LYS A 58 13.06 -3.50 6.80
C LYS A 58 13.17 -4.88 6.15
N VAL A 59 12.25 -5.79 6.44
CA VAL A 59 12.37 -7.21 6.08
C VAL A 59 11.31 -7.64 5.07
N ALA A 60 10.04 -7.31 5.33
CA ALA A 60 8.96 -7.75 4.45
C ALA A 60 8.99 -7.02 3.11
N PHE A 61 9.05 -5.69 3.10
CA PHE A 61 9.00 -4.93 1.84
C PHE A 61 10.10 -5.30 0.83
N PRO A 62 11.38 -5.48 1.20
CA PRO A 62 12.38 -5.97 0.26
C PRO A 62 12.04 -7.36 -0.29
N PHE A 63 11.64 -8.29 0.58
CA PHE A 63 11.26 -9.64 0.15
C PHE A 63 10.08 -9.61 -0.84
N LEU A 64 9.03 -8.87 -0.52
CA LEU A 64 7.84 -8.70 -1.35
C LEU A 64 8.15 -7.99 -2.67
N TYR A 65 9.02 -6.97 -2.63
CA TYR A 65 9.47 -6.27 -3.84
C TYR A 65 10.14 -7.25 -4.81
N TRP A 66 11.15 -7.98 -4.35
CA TRP A 66 11.91 -8.88 -5.21
C TRP A 66 11.11 -10.11 -5.66
N ASN A 67 10.28 -10.68 -4.79
CA ASN A 67 9.60 -11.96 -5.07
C ASN A 67 8.19 -11.82 -5.66
N LEU A 68 7.51 -10.69 -5.50
CA LEU A 68 6.11 -10.52 -5.92
C LEU A 68 5.91 -9.30 -6.81
N PHE A 69 6.43 -8.13 -6.39
CA PHE A 69 6.24 -6.87 -7.13
C PHE A 69 6.84 -6.94 -8.53
N LEU A 70 8.11 -7.35 -8.63
CA LEU A 70 8.78 -7.49 -9.93
C LEU A 70 8.17 -8.56 -10.84
N ARG A 71 7.42 -9.52 -10.27
CA ARG A 71 6.71 -10.57 -11.03
C ARG A 71 5.29 -10.16 -11.42
N GLY A 72 4.85 -8.95 -11.08
CA GLY A 72 3.48 -8.48 -11.35
C GLY A 72 2.40 -9.19 -10.52
N LEU A 73 2.77 -9.82 -9.40
CA LEU A 73 1.87 -10.54 -8.50
C LEU A 73 1.48 -9.70 -7.27
N TRP A 74 1.82 -8.40 -7.27
CA TRP A 74 1.54 -7.47 -6.18
C TRP A 74 0.57 -6.38 -6.62
N PHE A 75 -0.60 -6.31 -5.95
CA PHE A 75 -1.67 -5.36 -6.28
C PHE A 75 -1.83 -4.23 -5.25
N GLY A 76 -0.76 -3.87 -4.53
CA GLY A 76 -0.82 -2.81 -3.51
C GLY A 76 -1.51 -3.30 -2.22
N PRO A 77 -2.44 -2.53 -1.64
CA PRO A 77 -3.01 -2.84 -0.32
C PRO A 77 -3.83 -4.13 -0.31
N THR A 78 -4.39 -4.55 -1.45
CA THR A 78 -5.11 -5.81 -1.59
C THR A 78 -4.21 -7.03 -1.75
N THR A 79 -2.89 -6.84 -1.87
CA THR A 79 -1.80 -7.84 -1.89
C THR A 79 -1.99 -8.95 -2.94
N ILE A 80 -2.99 -9.82 -2.77
CA ILE A 80 -3.29 -11.02 -3.54
C ILE A 80 -4.47 -10.80 -4.51
N PHE A 81 -5.42 -9.94 -4.16
CA PHE A 81 -6.63 -9.75 -4.96
C PHE A 81 -6.46 -8.65 -5.99
N LYS A 82 -6.71 -9.00 -7.26
CA LYS A 82 -6.78 -8.00 -8.34
C LYS A 82 -7.85 -6.97 -7.99
N PRO A 83 -7.55 -5.66 -8.08
CA PRO A 83 -8.54 -4.63 -7.90
C PRO A 83 -9.64 -4.81 -8.95
N LYS A 84 -10.89 -4.78 -8.49
CA LYS A 84 -12.06 -4.74 -9.37
C LYS A 84 -12.34 -3.28 -9.68
N PHE A 85 -12.44 -2.95 -10.95
CA PHE A 85 -12.81 -1.61 -11.39
C PHE A 85 -14.27 -1.66 -11.81
N ASP A 86 -15.09 -0.77 -11.25
CA ASP A 86 -16.49 -0.65 -11.62
C ASP A 86 -16.58 -0.04 -13.02
N THR A 87 -16.95 -0.86 -14.00
CA THR A 87 -17.40 -0.40 -15.32
C THR A 87 -18.76 0.27 -15.14
N ASN A 88 -18.79 1.60 -15.24
CA ASN A 88 -20.00 2.29 -15.73
C ASN A 88 -20.10 2.12 -17.25
#